data_AF-A0A7T0LLK3-F1
#
_entry.id   AF-A0A7T0LLK3-F1
#
_cell.length_a   1.000
_cell.length_b   1.000
_cell.length_c   1.000
_cell.angle_alpha   90.00
_cell.angle_beta   90.00
_cell.angle_gamma   90.00
#
_symmetry.space_group_name_H-M   'P 1'
#
loop_
_entity.id
_entity.type
_entity.pdbx_description
1 polymer ?
#
loop_
_entity_poly.entity_id
_entity_poly.type
_entity_poly.pdbx_seq_one_letter_code
_entity_poly.pdbx_strand_id
1 'polypeptide(L)'
;MAFKGIVLSIGELVEQAQAEPSSQGPTKPDDHRLLHTAAGEAADGAMLLRRGASLTDVWRFGIIQALDDYASTVRRGGIRLGARFFDDEPAPTGAIEVDAAFAALAEHLAERDGWEAPTWAGQPWRVTTGWYPDVIAWERDEARRTSPPAFRQRGIYITPRGLERA
;
A
#
# COMPACT_ATOMS: atom_id res chain seq x y z
N MET A 1 -10.95 39.41 -19.79
CA MET A 1 -9.84 39.02 -20.69
C MET A 1 -10.30 37.80 -21.46
N ALA A 2 -10.54 37.91 -22.76
CA ALA A 2 -10.95 36.77 -23.60
C ALA A 2 -9.72 36.10 -24.21
N PHE A 3 -9.66 34.77 -24.15
CA PHE A 3 -8.59 33.98 -24.77
C PHE A 3 -8.58 34.24 -26.29
N LYS A 4 -7.43 34.63 -26.83
CA LYS A 4 -7.22 34.95 -28.27
C LYS A 4 -6.54 33.80 -29.05
N GLY A 5 -6.52 32.59 -28.49
CA GLY A 5 -5.93 31.42 -29.15
C GLY A 5 -6.94 30.67 -30.02
N ILE A 6 -6.44 29.93 -30.99
CA ILE A 6 -7.23 28.98 -31.78
C ILE A 6 -7.64 27.83 -30.85
N VAL A 7 -8.94 27.56 -30.75
CA VAL A 7 -9.46 26.39 -30.03
C VAL A 7 -9.49 25.23 -31.02
N LEU A 8 -8.58 24.29 -30.85
CA LEU A 8 -8.55 23.06 -31.63
C LEU A 8 -9.71 22.15 -31.19
N SER A 9 -10.29 21.43 -32.15
CA SER A 9 -11.19 20.32 -31.85
C SER A 9 -10.44 19.18 -31.16
N ILE A 10 -11.18 18.28 -30.50
CA ILE A 10 -10.58 17.09 -29.85
C ILE A 10 -9.80 16.25 -30.86
N GLY A 11 -10.29 16.12 -32.10
CA GLY A 11 -9.61 15.39 -33.17
C GLY A 11 -8.26 16.02 -33.52
N GLU A 12 -8.23 17.34 -33.71
CA GLU A 12 -7.00 18.09 -34.03
C GLU A 12 -5.98 18.03 -32.89
N LEU A 13 -6.43 18.05 -31.63
CA LEU A 13 -5.56 17.87 -30.47
C LEU A 13 -4.91 16.49 -30.43
N VAL A 14 -5.67 15.43 -30.77
CA VAL A 14 -5.17 14.05 -30.79
C VAL A 14 -4.19 13.84 -31.93
N GLU A 15 -4.49 14.32 -33.13
CA GLU A 15 -3.57 14.24 -34.28
C GLU A 15 -2.27 15.01 -34.02
N GLN A 16 -2.36 16.20 -33.43
CA GLN A 16 -1.18 16.99 -33.08
C GLN A 16 -0.33 16.30 -32.02
N ALA A 17 -0.94 15.72 -30.98
CA ALA A 17 -0.22 14.97 -29.94
C ALA A 17 0.46 13.70 -30.48
N GLN A 18 -0.08 13.10 -31.55
CA GLN A 18 0.53 11.93 -32.21
C GLN A 18 1.59 12.30 -33.25
N ALA A 19 1.50 13.50 -33.84
CA ALA A 19 2.44 14.00 -34.84
C ALA A 19 3.71 14.63 -34.21
N GLU A 20 3.66 15.04 -32.95
CA GLU A 20 4.84 15.43 -32.19
C GLU A 20 5.75 14.21 -31.99
N PRO A 21 7.01 14.20 -32.48
CA PRO A 21 7.94 13.14 -32.15
C PRO A 21 8.03 13.10 -30.64
N SER A 22 7.78 11.92 -30.04
CA SER A 22 7.70 11.70 -28.59
C SER A 22 8.80 12.48 -27.90
N SER A 23 8.48 13.69 -27.48
CA SER A 23 9.35 14.46 -26.61
C SER A 23 9.33 13.60 -25.37
N GLN A 24 10.47 12.99 -25.04
CA GLN A 24 10.64 12.43 -23.71
C GLN A 24 10.18 13.53 -22.77
N GLY A 25 8.99 13.35 -22.18
CA GLY A 25 8.48 14.28 -21.20
C GLY A 25 9.59 14.53 -20.18
N PRO A 26 9.63 15.70 -19.54
CA PRO A 26 10.71 16.05 -18.63
C PRO A 26 11.05 14.82 -17.81
N THR A 27 12.30 14.33 -17.92
CA THR A 27 12.77 13.19 -17.16
C THR A 27 12.31 13.46 -15.75
N LYS A 28 11.41 12.62 -15.23
CA LYS A 28 10.85 12.81 -13.90
C LYS A 28 12.07 13.04 -13.01
N PRO A 29 12.19 14.17 -12.30
CA PRO A 29 13.29 14.34 -11.38
C PRO A 29 13.32 13.08 -10.54
N ASP A 30 14.52 12.55 -10.32
CA ASP A 30 14.79 11.38 -9.50
C ASP A 30 14.26 11.68 -8.09
N ASP A 31 12.94 11.55 -7.92
CA ASP A 31 12.19 11.95 -6.74
C ASP A 31 12.33 10.80 -5.75
N HIS A 32 13.53 10.75 -5.18
CA HIS A 32 13.91 9.86 -4.09
C HIS A 32 13.21 10.26 -2.78
N ARG A 33 12.23 11.17 -2.82
CA ARG A 33 11.50 11.59 -1.64
C ARG A 33 10.45 10.54 -1.29
N LEU A 34 10.59 10.02 -0.08
CA LEU A 34 9.57 9.24 0.58
C LEU A 34 8.39 10.17 0.91
N LEU A 35 7.21 9.87 0.35
CA LEU A 35 6.00 10.68 0.54
C LEU A 35 5.15 10.19 1.71
N HIS A 36 5.13 8.87 1.89
CA HIS A 36 4.34 8.14 2.86
C HIS A 36 5.26 7.15 3.58
N THR A 37 4.90 6.82 4.82
CA THR A 37 5.60 5.82 5.64
C THR A 37 4.59 4.92 6.29
N ALA A 38 4.98 3.68 6.60
CA ALA A 38 4.15 2.76 7.35
C ALA A 38 3.73 3.34 8.71
N ALA A 39 4.61 4.10 9.36
CA ALA A 39 4.30 4.79 10.61
C ALA A 39 3.23 5.89 10.44
N GLY A 40 3.30 6.66 9.35
CA GLY A 40 2.29 7.66 9.01
C GLY A 40 0.93 7.03 8.73
N GLU A 41 0.89 5.97 7.92
CA GLU A 41 -0.35 5.28 7.58
C GLU A 41 -0.98 4.55 8.75
N ALA A 42 -0.16 3.99 9.64
CA ALA A 42 -0.65 3.45 10.90
C ALA A 42 -1.25 4.54 11.80
N ALA A 43 -0.64 5.73 11.85
CA ALA A 43 -1.19 6.85 12.60
C ALA A 43 -2.53 7.33 12.04
N ASP A 44 -2.68 7.35 10.71
CA ASP A 44 -3.95 7.67 10.04
C ASP A 44 -5.00 6.58 10.30
N GLY A 45 -4.62 5.30 10.23
CA GLY A 45 -5.47 4.18 10.62
C GLY A 45 -5.94 4.25 12.07
N ALA A 46 -5.05 4.60 13.00
CA ALA A 46 -5.39 4.83 14.40
C ALA A 46 -6.38 5.99 14.57
N MET A 47 -6.25 7.05 13.76
CA MET A 47 -7.20 8.17 13.75
C MET A 47 -8.58 7.74 13.23
N LEU A 48 -8.64 6.89 12.20
CA LEU A 48 -9.90 6.32 11.70
C LEU A 48 -10.61 5.51 12.80
N LEU A 49 -9.88 4.65 13.52
CA LEU A 49 -10.43 3.87 14.64
C LEU A 49 -10.99 4.79 15.73
N ARG A 50 -10.25 5.83 16.12
CA ARG A 50 -10.72 6.82 17.11
C ARG A 50 -11.97 7.57 16.69
N ARG A 51 -12.21 7.69 15.38
CA ARG A 51 -13.42 8.30 14.80
C ARG A 51 -14.57 7.30 14.62
N GLY A 52 -14.40 6.06 15.06
CA GLY A 52 -15.43 5.02 15.00
C GLY A 52 -15.46 4.23 13.69
N ALA A 53 -14.41 4.32 12.86
CA ALA A 53 -14.29 3.46 11.69
C ALA A 53 -14.12 1.99 12.11
N SER A 54 -14.57 1.07 11.25
CA SER A 54 -14.43 -0.36 11.49
C SER A 54 -13.02 -0.87 11.12
N LEU A 55 -12.66 -2.07 11.58
CA LEU A 55 -11.44 -2.75 11.14
C LEU A 55 -11.41 -2.97 9.63
N THR A 56 -12.57 -3.16 9.00
CA THR A 56 -12.69 -3.30 7.54
C THR A 56 -12.36 -1.98 6.83
N ASP A 57 -12.74 -0.84 7.40
CA ASP A 57 -12.39 0.46 6.84
C ASP A 57 -10.89 0.70 6.94
N VAL A 58 -10.27 0.37 8.07
CA VAL A 58 -8.81 0.50 8.24
C VAL A 58 -8.03 -0.49 7.38
N TRP A 59 -8.57 -1.69 7.13
CA TRP A 59 -7.99 -2.59 6.14
C TRP A 59 -7.91 -1.92 4.76
N ARG A 60 -9.00 -1.33 4.28
CA ARG A 60 -9.05 -0.69 2.95
C ARG A 60 -8.26 0.61 2.88
N PHE A 61 -8.43 1.49 3.85
CA PHE A 61 -7.87 2.85 3.81
C PHE A 61 -6.52 3.00 4.54
N GLY A 62 -6.06 1.96 5.23
CA GLY A 62 -4.74 1.91 5.85
C GLY A 62 -3.86 0.84 5.21
N ILE A 63 -4.27 -0.43 5.24
CA ILE A 63 -3.38 -1.52 4.80
C ILE A 63 -3.28 -1.60 3.28
N ILE A 64 -4.40 -1.52 2.56
CA ILE A 64 -4.38 -1.55 1.09
C ILE A 64 -3.80 -0.25 0.52
N GLN A 65 -4.08 0.91 1.13
CA GLN A 65 -3.40 2.16 0.77
C GLN A 65 -1.89 2.10 1.01
N ALA A 66 -1.42 1.46 2.10
CA ALA A 66 0.01 1.29 2.35
C ALA A 66 0.70 0.46 1.29
N LEU A 67 0.00 -0.56 0.77
CA LEU A 67 0.49 -1.34 -0.35
C LEU A 67 0.58 -0.49 -1.63
N ASP A 68 -0.42 0.35 -1.91
CA ASP A 68 -0.42 1.28 -3.05
C ASP A 68 0.71 2.32 -2.97
N ASP A 69 0.91 2.90 -1.78
CA ASP A 69 1.92 3.92 -1.53
C ASP A 69 3.33 3.33 -1.56
N TYR A 70 3.51 2.10 -1.06
CA TYR A 70 4.74 1.34 -1.25
C TYR A 70 5.01 1.06 -2.74
N ALA A 71 4.02 0.54 -3.48
CA ALA A 71 4.16 0.25 -4.91
C ALA A 71 4.48 1.52 -5.70
N SER A 72 3.86 2.64 -5.33
CA SER A 72 4.13 3.96 -5.90
C SER A 72 5.55 4.44 -5.62
N THR A 73 6.05 4.22 -4.40
CA THR A 73 7.41 4.56 -4.00
C THR A 73 8.44 3.71 -4.74
N VAL A 74 8.22 2.39 -4.87
CA VAL A 74 9.08 1.50 -5.66
C VAL A 74 9.10 1.91 -7.13
N ARG A 75 7.96 2.27 -7.71
CA ARG A 75 7.89 2.72 -9.11
C ARG A 75 8.65 4.03 -9.36
N ARG A 76 8.75 4.89 -8.35
CA ARG A 76 9.42 6.20 -8.44
C ARG A 76 10.92 6.14 -8.17
N GLY A 77 11.38 5.31 -7.23
CA GLY A 77 12.78 5.30 -6.79
C GLY A 77 13.37 3.92 -6.51
N GLY A 78 12.71 2.86 -6.95
CA GLY A 78 13.17 1.47 -6.84
C GLY A 78 12.99 0.85 -5.45
N ILE A 79 13.36 -0.42 -5.35
CA ILE A 79 13.18 -1.25 -4.15
C ILE A 79 13.86 -0.66 -2.92
N ARG A 80 15.07 -0.08 -3.07
CA ARG A 80 15.79 0.54 -1.95
C ARG A 80 15.04 1.73 -1.35
N LEU A 81 14.33 2.50 -2.17
CA LEU A 81 13.47 3.58 -1.66
C LEU A 81 12.19 3.00 -1.05
N GLY A 82 11.61 1.96 -1.66
CA GLY A 82 10.47 1.23 -1.11
C GLY A 82 10.73 0.68 0.28
N ALA A 83 11.89 0.05 0.52
CA ALA A 83 12.27 -0.48 1.83
C ALA A 83 12.23 0.60 2.93
N ARG A 84 12.61 1.84 2.61
CA ARG A 84 12.58 2.98 3.55
C ARG A 84 11.18 3.36 4.02
N PHE A 85 10.14 2.94 3.29
CA PHE A 85 8.74 3.10 3.73
C PHE A 85 8.50 2.49 5.13
N PHE A 86 9.29 1.47 5.49
CA PHE A 86 9.18 0.74 6.75
C PHE A 86 10.28 1.09 7.78
N ASP A 87 11.09 2.14 7.54
CA ASP A 87 12.20 2.53 8.44
C ASP A 87 11.69 2.89 9.84
N ASP A 88 10.64 3.71 9.91
CA ASP A 88 10.06 4.14 11.17
C ASP A 88 9.09 3.09 11.72
N GLU A 89 9.28 2.70 12.98
CA GLU A 89 8.34 1.81 13.67
C GLU A 89 6.98 2.50 13.84
N PRO A 90 5.88 1.88 13.39
CA PRO A 90 4.54 2.37 13.67
C PRO A 90 4.20 2.33 15.16
N ALA A 91 3.74 3.45 15.71
CA ALA A 91 3.14 3.48 17.04
C ALA A 91 1.89 2.57 17.10
N PRO A 92 1.58 1.95 18.26
CA PRO A 92 0.40 1.10 18.39
C PRO A 92 -0.88 1.84 17.98
N THR A 93 -1.63 1.24 17.07
CA THR A 93 -2.86 1.83 16.53
C THR A 93 -4.04 1.76 17.50
N GLY A 94 -3.94 0.89 18.51
CA GLY A 94 -5.01 0.55 19.44
C GLY A 94 -5.87 -0.63 18.97
N ALA A 95 -5.57 -1.20 17.80
CA ALA A 95 -6.18 -2.43 17.29
C ALA A 95 -5.09 -3.41 16.86
N ILE A 96 -5.02 -4.55 17.56
CA ILE A 96 -3.97 -5.54 17.37
C ILE A 96 -3.98 -6.15 15.97
N GLU A 97 -5.16 -6.24 15.36
CA GLU A 97 -5.36 -6.68 13.98
C GLU A 97 -4.60 -5.79 12.99
N VAL A 98 -4.69 -4.47 13.18
CA VAL A 98 -4.06 -3.48 12.31
C VAL A 98 -2.56 -3.46 12.54
N ASP A 99 -2.12 -3.52 13.80
CA ASP A 99 -0.69 -3.59 14.14
C ASP A 99 -0.02 -4.85 13.57
N ALA A 100 -0.72 -5.99 13.62
CA ALA A 100 -0.31 -7.25 13.01
C ALA A 100 -0.29 -7.16 11.47
N ALA A 101 -1.22 -6.42 10.87
CA ALA A 101 -1.31 -6.25 9.42
C ALA A 101 -0.12 -5.48 8.85
N PHE A 102 0.29 -4.38 9.48
CA PHE A 102 1.47 -3.63 9.06
C PHE A 102 2.75 -4.46 9.18
N ALA A 103 2.88 -5.25 10.25
CA ALA A 103 4.00 -6.19 10.40
C ALA A 103 4.00 -7.28 9.32
N ALA A 104 2.83 -7.86 9.03
CA ALA A 104 2.67 -8.84 7.96
C ALA A 104 3.02 -8.26 6.59
N LEU A 105 2.57 -7.03 6.31
CA LEU A 105 2.83 -6.33 5.06
C LEU A 105 4.34 -6.06 4.87
N ALA A 106 5.01 -5.56 5.91
CA ALA A 106 6.45 -5.30 5.87
C ALA A 106 7.24 -6.58 5.57
N GLU A 107 6.96 -7.67 6.29
CA GLU A 107 7.64 -8.96 6.07
C GLU A 107 7.32 -9.55 4.70
N HIS A 108 6.06 -9.50 4.27
CA HIS A 108 5.65 -10.02 2.96
C HIS A 108 6.37 -9.30 1.81
N LEU A 109 6.47 -7.96 1.88
CA LEU A 109 7.12 -7.15 0.86
C LEU A 109 8.64 -7.28 0.90
N ALA A 110 9.23 -7.45 2.08
CA ALA A 110 10.65 -7.74 2.27
C ALA A 110 11.06 -9.04 1.58
N GLU A 111 10.29 -10.11 1.80
CA GLU A 111 10.50 -11.40 1.15
C GLU A 111 10.30 -11.29 -0.36
N ARG A 112 9.22 -10.63 -0.81
CA ARG A 112 8.89 -10.49 -2.24
C ARG A 112 9.96 -9.71 -3.03
N ASP A 113 10.44 -8.61 -2.47
CA ASP A 113 11.29 -7.65 -3.18
C ASP A 113 12.78 -7.79 -2.79
N GLY A 114 13.14 -8.72 -1.91
CA GLY A 114 14.52 -9.11 -1.62
C GLY A 114 15.28 -8.13 -0.73
N TRP A 115 14.63 -7.56 0.28
CA TRP A 115 15.25 -6.69 1.29
C TRP A 115 14.99 -7.22 2.71
N GLU A 116 15.70 -6.71 3.71
CA GLU A 116 15.62 -7.19 5.10
C GLU A 116 14.41 -6.59 5.83
N ALA A 117 13.50 -7.44 6.32
CA ALA A 117 12.34 -7.00 7.08
C ALA A 117 12.76 -6.22 8.35
N PRO A 118 12.05 -5.15 8.73
CA PRO A 118 12.43 -4.36 9.88
C PRO A 118 12.21 -5.13 11.18
N THR A 119 13.07 -4.91 12.17
CA THR A 119 13.01 -5.63 13.46
C THR A 119 11.68 -5.46 14.19
N TRP A 120 11.02 -4.30 14.05
CA TRP A 120 9.72 -4.04 14.66
C TRP A 120 8.60 -4.95 14.10
N ALA A 121 8.72 -5.42 12.85
CA ALA A 121 7.73 -6.34 12.27
C ALA A 121 7.79 -7.71 12.97
N GLY A 122 8.96 -8.10 13.49
CA GLY A 122 9.16 -9.34 14.23
C GLY A 122 8.71 -9.31 15.70
N GLN A 123 8.12 -8.22 16.17
CA GLN A 123 7.71 -8.10 17.57
C GLN A 123 6.58 -9.09 17.92
N PRO A 124 6.72 -9.89 19.00
CA PRO A 124 5.77 -10.98 19.30
C PRO A 124 4.32 -10.56 19.56
N TRP A 125 4.09 -9.29 19.92
CA TRP A 125 2.75 -8.80 20.22
C TRP A 125 1.95 -8.45 18.95
N ARG A 126 2.60 -8.27 17.79
CA ARG A 126 1.93 -7.93 16.51
C ARG A 126 1.33 -9.17 15.84
N VAL A 127 0.46 -9.86 16.58
CA VAL A 127 -0.22 -11.10 16.19
C VAL A 127 -1.69 -11.02 16.64
N THR A 128 -2.61 -11.44 15.78
CA THR A 128 -4.04 -11.56 16.11
C THR A 128 -4.52 -13.01 16.01
N THR A 129 -5.77 -13.28 16.40
CA THR A 129 -6.37 -14.61 16.39
C THR A 129 -7.57 -14.64 15.43
N GLY A 130 -7.34 -15.11 14.20
CA GLY A 130 -8.45 -15.43 13.29
C GLY A 130 -9.12 -14.22 12.67
N TRP A 131 -8.34 -13.26 12.17
CA TRP A 131 -8.88 -12.10 11.46
C TRP A 131 -8.97 -12.36 9.96
N TYR A 132 -10.12 -12.02 9.37
CA TYR A 132 -10.48 -12.28 7.97
C TYR A 132 -10.90 -10.96 7.30
N PRO A 133 -9.96 -10.03 7.07
CA PRO A 133 -10.30 -8.75 6.49
C PRO A 133 -10.74 -8.93 5.03
N ASP A 134 -11.92 -8.40 4.70
CA ASP A 134 -12.50 -8.46 3.35
C ASP A 134 -12.74 -9.90 2.80
N VAL A 135 -12.79 -10.92 3.67
CA VAL A 135 -13.07 -12.31 3.28
C VAL A 135 -14.47 -12.72 3.76
N ILE A 136 -15.32 -13.10 2.81
CA ILE A 136 -16.67 -13.61 3.10
C ILE A 136 -16.63 -15.03 3.64
N ALA A 137 -17.66 -15.42 4.40
CA ALA A 137 -17.63 -16.63 5.23
C ALA A 137 -17.27 -17.93 4.50
N TRP A 138 -17.77 -18.13 3.27
CA TRP A 138 -17.53 -19.35 2.50
C TRP A 138 -16.14 -19.40 1.83
N GLU A 139 -15.40 -18.29 1.81
CA GLU A 139 -14.02 -18.22 1.29
C GLU A 139 -12.97 -18.46 2.40
N ARG A 140 -13.37 -18.54 3.67
CA ARG A 140 -12.43 -18.61 4.80
C ARG A 140 -11.52 -19.84 4.77
N ASP A 141 -12.03 -20.98 4.32
CA ASP A 141 -11.22 -22.20 4.19
C ASP A 141 -10.17 -22.08 3.10
N GLU A 142 -10.48 -21.38 2.01
CA GLU A 142 -9.51 -21.04 0.98
C GLU A 142 -8.47 -20.07 1.54
N ALA A 143 -8.90 -18.96 2.15
CA ALA A 143 -8.00 -17.97 2.74
C ALA A 143 -7.01 -18.61 3.72
N ARG A 144 -7.44 -19.54 4.58
CA ARG A 144 -6.53 -20.29 5.49
C ARG A 144 -5.42 -21.04 4.76
N ARG A 145 -5.72 -21.59 3.58
CA ARG A 145 -4.76 -22.37 2.78
C ARG A 145 -3.83 -21.47 1.96
N THR A 146 -4.37 -20.40 1.39
CA THR A 146 -3.69 -19.59 0.36
C THR A 146 -3.11 -18.27 0.86
N SER A 147 -3.41 -17.87 2.11
CA SER A 147 -2.85 -16.66 2.70
C SER A 147 -1.32 -16.63 2.62
N PRO A 148 -0.71 -15.47 2.29
CA PRO A 148 0.74 -15.33 2.33
C PRO A 148 1.30 -15.71 3.71
N PRO A 149 2.49 -16.35 3.77
CA PRO A 149 3.08 -16.83 5.02
C PRO A 149 3.14 -15.76 6.13
N ALA A 150 3.62 -14.56 5.82
CA ALA A 150 3.76 -13.46 6.78
C ALA A 150 2.42 -13.04 7.44
N PHE A 151 1.33 -13.06 6.68
CA PHE A 151 -0.03 -12.79 7.19
C PHE A 151 -0.57 -13.96 8.01
N ARG A 152 -0.43 -15.18 7.48
CA ARG A 152 -0.92 -16.40 8.13
C ARG A 152 -0.26 -16.65 9.49
N GLN A 153 1.04 -16.41 9.61
CA GLN A 153 1.78 -16.55 10.88
C GLN A 153 1.27 -15.58 11.95
N ARG A 154 0.69 -14.46 11.55
CA ARG A 154 0.12 -13.43 12.44
C ARG A 154 -1.40 -13.58 12.65
N GLY A 155 -1.98 -14.70 12.22
CA GLY A 155 -3.40 -14.99 12.37
C GLY A 155 -4.32 -14.14 11.48
N ILE A 156 -3.78 -13.58 10.40
CA ILE A 156 -4.50 -12.82 9.39
C ILE A 156 -4.69 -13.70 8.17
N TYR A 157 -5.93 -13.80 7.71
CA TYR A 157 -6.31 -14.69 6.62
C TYR A 157 -6.97 -13.92 5.50
N ILE A 158 -6.28 -13.86 4.37
CA ILE A 158 -6.66 -13.16 3.15
C ILE A 158 -6.51 -14.09 1.95
N THR A 159 -7.23 -13.80 0.87
CA THR A 159 -6.96 -14.45 -0.42
C THR A 159 -5.82 -13.69 -1.12
N PRO A 160 -4.99 -14.35 -1.97
CA PRO A 160 -3.94 -13.66 -2.73
C PRO A 160 -4.48 -12.48 -3.55
N ARG A 161 -5.66 -12.64 -4.14
CA ARG A 161 -6.38 -11.59 -4.86
C ARG A 161 -6.72 -10.38 -3.99
N GLY A 162 -6.86 -10.55 -2.68
CA GLY A 162 -7.10 -9.46 -1.72
C GLY A 162 -5.94 -8.48 -1.61
N LEU A 163 -4.71 -8.89 -1.93
CA LEU A 163 -3.54 -8.01 -2.03
C LEU A 163 -3.30 -7.50 -3.46
N GLU A 164 -3.66 -8.28 -4.48
CA GLU A 164 -3.42 -7.92 -5.90
C GLU A 164 -4.39 -6.87 -6.46
N ARG A 165 -5.50 -6.58 -5.78
CA ARG A 165 -6.51 -5.59 -6.23
C ARG A 165 -6.21 -4.16 -5.78
N ALA A 166 -5.05 -3.93 -5.18
CA ALA A 166 -4.49 -2.62 -4.89
C ALA A 166 -3.89 -2.02 -6.19
#